data_AF-A0A0T5ZGF5-F1
#
_entry.id   AF-A0A0T5ZGF5-F1
#
_cell.length_a   1.000
_cell.length_b   1.000
_cell.length_c   1.000
_cell.angle_alpha   90.00
_cell.angle_beta   90.00
_cell.angle_gamma   90.00
#
_symmetry.space_group_name_H-M   'P 1'
#
loop_
_entity.id
_entity.type
_entity.pdbx_description
1 polymer ?
#
loop_
_entity_poly.entity_id
_entity_poly.type
_entity_poly.pdbx_seq_one_letter_code
_entity_poly.pdbx_strand_id
1 'polypeptide(L)'
;MEESLNLKPKEIKDFTKIINEYIALQTSSSLSTLLSEQITYKVMILDKKYFNPKNIRLSTNELPMCGVRLRGKGDIHIEICYAIKMKYAKMIAAKLLGKDEIYEIDEMGASAIQEVANILTGSFFNAMSIGTGFRVDLSTPDYMQGDITSMVNDSTKDVIKPSESAIIADTELVGEKSGIRIHMIIVQNSGDARKLLTKNGKDNSSEFSSIVDSRKYSTGSENKELDSLIEELQKEAN
;
A
#
# COMPACT_ATOMS: atom_id res chain seq x y z
N MET A 1 7.95 5.86 29.36
CA MET A 1 7.33 6.99 28.62
C MET A 1 7.20 6.70 27.12
N GLU A 2 8.02 5.80 26.53
CA GLU A 2 7.99 5.44 25.09
C GLU A 2 6.81 4.56 24.63
N GLU A 3 6.13 3.84 25.53
CA GLU A 3 5.03 2.92 25.18
C GLU A 3 3.77 3.60 24.60
N SER A 4 3.63 4.91 24.80
CA SER A 4 2.45 5.67 24.33
C SER A 4 2.56 6.14 22.88
N LEU A 5 3.76 6.11 22.28
CA LEU A 5 3.96 6.54 20.90
C LEU A 5 3.63 5.42 19.91
N ASN A 6 4.23 4.23 20.08
CA ASN A 6 4.09 3.11 19.14
C ASN A 6 2.71 2.44 19.18
N LEU A 7 2.28 1.89 18.04
CA LEU A 7 1.07 1.07 17.98
C LEU A 7 1.29 -0.24 18.75
N LYS A 8 0.28 -0.67 19.51
CA LYS A 8 0.27 -1.97 20.20
C LYS A 8 0.12 -3.10 19.18
N PRO A 9 0.55 -4.35 19.49
CA PRO A 9 0.41 -5.49 18.57
C PRO A 9 -1.02 -5.71 18.04
N LYS A 10 -2.03 -5.50 18.89
CA LYS A 10 -3.43 -5.54 18.48
C LYS A 10 -3.79 -4.44 17.48
N GLU A 11 -3.34 -3.21 17.73
CA GLU A 11 -3.57 -2.07 16.83
C GLU A 11 -2.90 -2.30 15.47
N ILE A 12 -1.71 -2.92 15.44
CA ILE A 12 -1.02 -3.30 14.19
C ILE A 12 -1.83 -4.34 13.41
N LYS A 13 -2.36 -5.36 14.09
CA LYS A 13 -3.21 -6.39 13.47
C LYS A 13 -4.49 -5.79 12.90
N ASP A 14 -5.15 -4.92 13.66
CA ASP A 14 -6.37 -4.25 13.22
C ASP A 14 -6.07 -3.31 12.05
N PHE A 15 -4.96 -2.58 12.08
CA PHE A 15 -4.53 -1.70 10.99
C PHE A 15 -4.25 -2.51 9.72
N THR A 16 -3.56 -3.65 9.85
CA THR A 16 -3.31 -4.59 8.74
C THR A 16 -4.61 -5.03 8.10
N LYS A 17 -5.62 -5.37 8.90
CA LYS A 17 -6.94 -5.80 8.41
C LYS A 17 -7.61 -4.69 7.61
N ILE A 18 -7.63 -3.47 8.14
CA ILE A 18 -8.22 -2.30 7.47
C ILE A 18 -7.56 -2.02 6.13
N ILE A 19 -6.22 -2.01 6.08
CA ILE A 19 -5.49 -1.78 4.83
C ILE A 19 -5.79 -2.88 3.80
N ASN A 20 -5.81 -4.14 4.22
CA ASN A 20 -6.20 -5.25 3.36
C ASN A 20 -7.61 -5.09 2.79
N GLU A 21 -8.57 -4.67 3.61
CA GLU A 21 -9.95 -4.44 3.17
C GLU A 21 -10.03 -3.34 2.10
N TYR A 22 -9.37 -2.20 2.31
CA TYR A 22 -9.38 -1.09 1.34
C TYR A 22 -8.70 -1.46 0.02
N ILE A 23 -7.64 -2.28 0.09
CA ILE A 23 -6.98 -2.80 -1.11
C ILE A 23 -7.91 -3.76 -1.86
N ALA A 24 -8.51 -4.72 -1.15
CA ALA A 24 -9.40 -5.73 -1.71
C ALA A 24 -10.62 -5.12 -2.40
N LEU A 25 -11.23 -4.09 -1.77
CA LEU A 25 -12.52 -3.57 -2.18
C LEU A 25 -12.47 -2.74 -3.45
N GLN A 26 -11.41 -1.94 -3.61
CA GLN A 26 -11.32 -0.97 -4.69
C GLN A 26 -9.94 -0.93 -5.36
N THR A 27 -8.84 -0.97 -4.60
CA THR A 27 -7.51 -0.70 -5.17
C THR A 27 -7.07 -1.77 -6.17
N SER A 28 -7.21 -3.06 -5.81
CA SER A 28 -6.88 -4.18 -6.69
C SER A 28 -7.80 -4.22 -7.93
N SER A 29 -9.09 -3.94 -7.72
CA SER A 29 -10.09 -3.88 -8.81
C SER A 29 -9.76 -2.77 -9.80
N SER A 30 -9.40 -1.57 -9.35
CA SER A 30 -9.06 -0.47 -10.25
C SER A 30 -7.80 -0.76 -11.05
N LEU A 31 -6.78 -1.38 -10.44
CA LEU A 31 -5.61 -1.85 -11.19
C LEU A 31 -6.00 -2.95 -12.20
N SER A 32 -6.90 -3.86 -11.81
CA SER A 32 -7.39 -4.94 -12.66
C SER A 32 -8.09 -4.40 -13.91
N THR A 33 -8.91 -3.36 -13.76
CA THR A 33 -9.55 -2.66 -14.88
C THR A 33 -8.50 -2.01 -15.78
N LEU A 34 -7.56 -1.25 -15.20
CA LEU A 34 -6.50 -0.57 -15.95
C LEU A 34 -5.63 -1.54 -16.75
N LEU A 35 -5.23 -2.65 -16.14
CA LEU A 35 -4.39 -3.65 -16.77
C LEU A 35 -5.19 -4.74 -17.48
N SER A 36 -6.52 -4.68 -17.48
CA SER A 36 -7.41 -5.69 -18.10
C SER A 36 -6.97 -7.14 -17.77
N GLU A 37 -6.55 -7.37 -16.53
CA GLU A 37 -6.07 -8.66 -16.02
C GLU A 37 -6.35 -8.79 -14.53
N GLN A 38 -6.32 -10.01 -14.00
CA GLN A 38 -6.48 -10.24 -12.57
C GLN A 38 -5.26 -9.76 -11.79
N ILE A 39 -5.52 -9.18 -10.62
CA ILE A 39 -4.51 -8.65 -9.71
C ILE A 39 -4.55 -9.45 -8.42
N THR A 40 -3.42 -10.05 -8.08
CA THR A 40 -3.18 -10.58 -6.73
C THR A 40 -2.41 -9.56 -5.92
N TYR A 41 -2.51 -9.60 -4.60
CA TYR A 41 -1.77 -8.68 -3.75
C TYR A 41 -1.35 -9.30 -2.43
N LYS A 42 -0.28 -8.75 -1.84
CA LYS A 42 0.21 -9.13 -0.52
C LYS A 42 0.56 -7.89 0.28
N VAL A 43 -0.05 -7.74 1.46
CA VAL A 43 0.23 -6.66 2.41
C VAL A 43 1.24 -7.11 3.45
N MET A 44 2.23 -6.28 3.73
CA MET A 44 3.19 -6.45 4.82
C MET A 44 3.27 -5.18 5.65
N ILE A 45 3.26 -5.31 6.98
CA ILE A 45 3.45 -4.18 7.87
C ILE A 45 4.89 -4.16 8.42
N LEU A 46 5.49 -2.97 8.39
CA LEU A 46 6.76 -2.64 9.02
C LEU A 46 6.48 -1.60 10.11
N ASP A 47 6.68 -2.00 11.37
CA ASP A 47 6.56 -1.09 12.53
C ASP A 47 7.90 -0.38 12.80
N LYS A 48 7.85 0.92 13.11
CA LYS A 48 9.02 1.80 13.23
C LYS A 48 9.92 1.51 14.43
N LYS A 49 9.55 0.61 15.36
CA LYS A 49 10.56 0.01 16.26
C LYS A 49 11.70 -0.67 15.46
N TYR A 50 11.44 -1.01 14.19
CA TYR A 50 12.35 -1.65 13.25
C TYR A 50 12.38 -0.98 11.86
N PHE A 51 11.96 0.29 11.71
CA PHE A 51 12.06 0.96 10.40
C PHE A 51 13.53 1.23 10.07
N ASN A 52 14.09 0.28 9.35
CA ASN A 52 15.27 0.45 8.54
C ASN A 52 14.77 0.39 7.09
N PRO A 53 14.97 1.45 6.27
CA PRO A 53 14.67 1.39 4.84
C PRO A 53 15.25 0.15 4.14
N LYS A 54 16.34 -0.42 4.69
CA LYS A 54 16.97 -1.67 4.25
C LYS A 54 16.13 -2.94 4.50
N ASN A 55 15.08 -2.89 5.33
CA ASN A 55 14.18 -4.00 5.65
C ASN A 55 12.94 -4.06 4.74
N ILE A 56 12.72 -3.05 3.89
CA ILE A 56 11.72 -3.13 2.82
C ILE A 56 12.16 -4.27 1.89
N ARG A 57 11.26 -5.18 1.52
CA ARG A 57 11.56 -6.35 0.65
C ARG A 57 12.16 -5.98 -0.71
N LEU A 58 12.21 -4.70 -1.02
CA LEU A 58 12.99 -4.14 -2.10
C LEU A 58 14.46 -4.04 -1.67
N SER A 59 15.02 -5.17 -1.24
CA SER A 59 16.45 -5.44 -1.26
C SER A 59 16.90 -5.58 -2.71
N THR A 60 16.87 -4.49 -3.45
CA THR A 60 17.50 -4.47 -4.77
C THR A 60 18.47 -3.32 -4.81
N ASN A 61 19.74 -3.66 -4.57
CA ASN A 61 20.85 -2.95 -5.17
C ASN A 61 20.50 -2.58 -6.62
N GLU A 62 20.64 -1.30 -6.94
CA GLU A 62 21.15 -0.79 -8.22
C GLU A 62 20.31 -0.92 -9.50
N LEU A 63 18.99 -1.12 -9.46
CA LEU A 63 18.17 -1.01 -10.69
C LEU A 63 17.33 0.28 -10.69
N PRO A 64 17.25 0.99 -11.83
CA PRO A 64 16.44 2.20 -11.92
C PRO A 64 14.97 1.84 -11.66
N MET A 65 14.37 2.58 -10.73
CA MET A 65 12.96 2.50 -10.41
C MET A 65 12.29 3.81 -10.81
N CYS A 66 11.03 3.70 -11.20
CA CYS A 66 10.11 4.82 -11.21
C CYS A 66 9.35 4.81 -9.90
N GLY A 67 8.98 5.98 -9.42
CA GLY A 67 7.86 6.04 -8.51
C GLY A 67 7.11 7.33 -8.55
N VAL A 68 6.00 7.25 -7.86
CA VAL A 68 5.02 8.31 -7.80
C VAL A 68 4.59 8.44 -6.36
N ARG A 69 4.73 9.64 -5.83
CA ARG A 69 4.34 9.97 -4.46
C ARG A 69 3.06 10.81 -4.48
N LEU A 70 2.12 10.43 -3.63
CA LEU A 70 0.90 11.18 -3.37
C LEU A 70 0.74 11.42 -1.87
N ARG A 71 0.26 12.61 -1.53
CA ARG A 71 0.06 13.06 -0.15
C ARG A 71 -1.41 13.36 0.06
N GLY A 72 -2.02 12.70 1.03
CA GLY A 72 -3.34 12.97 1.54
C GLY A 72 -3.27 13.82 2.81
N LYS A 73 -4.03 14.92 2.86
CA LYS A 73 -4.21 15.74 4.06
C LYS A 73 -5.69 16.02 4.33
N GLY A 74 -6.08 16.09 5.60
CA GLY A 74 -7.46 16.29 6.02
C GLY A 74 -7.65 15.78 7.44
N ASP A 75 -8.66 14.93 7.65
CA ASP A 75 -8.92 14.29 8.95
C ASP A 75 -7.73 13.45 9.46
N ILE A 76 -6.99 12.88 8.51
CA ILE A 76 -5.73 12.17 8.71
C ILE A 76 -4.69 12.65 7.71
N HIS A 77 -3.41 12.51 8.05
CA HIS A 77 -2.31 12.68 7.11
C HIS A 77 -1.76 11.34 6.64
N ILE A 78 -1.59 11.18 5.34
CA ILE A 78 -1.16 9.93 4.74
C ILE A 78 -0.35 10.11 3.49
N GLU A 79 0.74 9.38 3.39
CA GLU A 79 1.57 9.36 2.20
C GLU A 79 1.60 7.98 1.59
N ILE A 80 1.52 7.96 0.27
CA ILE A 80 1.57 6.75 -0.54
C ILE A 80 2.66 6.95 -1.57
N CYS A 81 3.66 6.06 -1.54
CA CYS A 81 4.72 5.98 -2.52
C CYS A 81 4.55 4.71 -3.34
N TYR A 82 4.34 4.86 -4.65
CA TYR A 82 4.34 3.75 -5.58
C TYR A 82 5.77 3.55 -6.10
N ALA A 83 6.31 2.34 -5.94
CA ALA A 83 7.64 1.98 -6.43
C ALA A 83 7.51 0.86 -7.47
N ILE A 84 8.01 1.12 -8.67
CA ILE A 84 7.84 0.26 -9.84
C ILE A 84 9.20 0.10 -10.52
N LYS A 85 9.63 -1.16 -10.74
CA LYS A 85 10.84 -1.41 -11.53
C LYS A 85 10.66 -0.88 -12.95
N MET A 86 11.71 -0.28 -13.52
CA MET A 86 11.64 0.38 -14.83
C MET A 86 11.02 -0.50 -15.93
N LYS A 87 11.32 -1.82 -15.94
CA LYS A 87 10.71 -2.77 -16.89
C LYS A 87 9.18 -2.80 -16.81
N TYR A 88 8.62 -2.77 -15.59
CA TYR A 88 7.18 -2.81 -15.37
C TYR A 88 6.55 -1.46 -15.66
N ALA A 89 7.24 -0.36 -15.34
CA ALA A 89 6.78 0.98 -15.72
C ALA A 89 6.64 1.10 -17.24
N LYS A 90 7.62 0.60 -18.01
CA LYS A 90 7.54 0.57 -19.48
C LYS A 90 6.34 -0.23 -19.99
N MET A 91 6.09 -1.41 -19.41
CA MET A 91 4.93 -2.24 -19.76
C MET A 91 3.59 -1.54 -19.46
N ILE A 92 3.47 -0.91 -18.29
CA ILE A 92 2.27 -0.17 -17.88
C ILE A 92 2.04 1.01 -18.84
N ALA A 93 3.08 1.80 -19.10
CA ALA A 93 2.99 2.96 -19.99
C ALA A 93 2.66 2.54 -21.43
N ALA A 94 3.29 1.49 -21.97
CA ALA A 94 3.01 0.98 -23.30
C ALA A 94 1.53 0.60 -23.44
N LYS A 95 1.00 -0.12 -22.46
CA LYS A 95 -0.40 -0.53 -22.41
C LYS A 95 -1.36 0.65 -22.40
N LEU A 96 -1.13 1.65 -21.54
CA LEU A 96 -2.01 2.81 -21.39
C LEU A 96 -1.97 3.73 -22.61
N LEU A 97 -0.81 3.81 -23.27
CA LEU A 97 -0.61 4.64 -24.46
C LEU A 97 -0.97 3.91 -25.76
N GLY A 98 -1.42 2.65 -25.68
CA GLY A 98 -1.74 1.84 -26.86
C GLY A 98 -0.53 1.58 -27.77
N LYS A 99 0.68 1.52 -27.19
CA LYS A 99 1.94 1.23 -27.90
C LYS A 99 2.33 -0.23 -27.66
N ASP A 100 2.94 -0.85 -28.66
CA ASP A 100 3.46 -2.22 -28.53
C ASP A 100 4.62 -2.29 -27.52
N GLU A 101 5.51 -1.30 -27.56
CA GLU A 101 6.67 -1.24 -26.67
C GLU A 101 7.05 0.21 -26.35
N ILE A 102 7.64 0.41 -25.16
CA ILE A 102 8.25 1.66 -24.74
C ILE A 102 9.66 1.35 -24.24
N TYR A 103 10.68 1.90 -24.90
CA TYR A 103 12.07 1.69 -24.54
C TYR A 103 12.54 2.59 -23.40
N GLU A 104 11.95 3.78 -23.26
CA GLU A 104 12.30 4.77 -22.23
C GLU A 104 11.04 5.48 -21.74
N ILE A 105 11.02 5.87 -20.47
CA ILE A 105 9.91 6.63 -19.90
C ILE A 105 10.17 8.11 -20.18
N ASP A 106 9.54 8.61 -21.25
CA ASP A 106 9.44 10.03 -21.56
C ASP A 106 8.34 10.71 -20.71
N GLU A 107 8.06 11.99 -20.96
CA GLU A 107 7.03 12.75 -20.24
C GLU A 107 5.64 12.11 -20.33
N MET A 108 5.31 11.50 -21.47
CA MET A 108 4.03 10.85 -21.69
C MET A 108 3.96 9.52 -20.93
N GLY A 109 5.05 8.75 -20.93
CA GLY A 109 5.19 7.57 -20.09
C GLY A 109 5.09 7.90 -18.61
N ALA A 110 5.77 8.96 -18.15
CA ALA A 110 5.71 9.41 -16.77
C ALA A 110 4.27 9.81 -16.38
N SER A 111 3.59 10.56 -17.25
CA SER A 111 2.18 10.94 -17.07
C SER A 111 1.26 9.72 -16.95
N ALA A 112 1.49 8.69 -17.77
CA ALA A 112 0.72 7.45 -17.69
C ALA A 112 0.93 6.72 -16.34
N ILE A 113 2.17 6.70 -15.83
CA ILE A 113 2.45 6.11 -14.51
C ILE A 113 1.85 6.94 -13.38
N GLN A 114 1.91 8.28 -13.48
CA GLN A 114 1.25 9.18 -12.53
C GLN A 114 -0.26 8.97 -12.49
N GLU A 115 -0.90 8.76 -13.64
CA GLU A 115 -2.32 8.48 -13.72
C GLU A 115 -2.69 7.15 -13.04
N VAL A 116 -1.89 6.09 -13.24
CA VAL A 116 -2.09 4.83 -12.52
C VAL A 116 -2.01 5.06 -11.01
N ALA A 117 -0.96 5.72 -10.53
CA ALA A 117 -0.80 6.01 -9.12
C ALA A 117 -1.98 6.84 -8.57
N ASN A 118 -2.45 7.83 -9.32
CA ASN A 118 -3.59 8.67 -8.97
C ASN A 118 -4.89 7.84 -8.85
N ILE A 119 -5.17 6.95 -9.81
CA ILE A 119 -6.35 6.08 -9.79
C ILE A 119 -6.31 5.10 -8.61
N LEU A 120 -5.16 4.46 -8.37
CA LEU A 120 -5.00 3.55 -7.23
C LEU A 120 -5.17 4.29 -5.90
N THR A 121 -4.60 5.48 -5.81
CA THR A 121 -4.71 6.34 -4.63
C THR A 121 -6.17 6.73 -4.40
N GLY A 122 -6.85 7.27 -5.41
CA GLY A 122 -8.26 7.65 -5.33
C GLY A 122 -9.16 6.47 -4.91
N SER A 123 -8.89 5.28 -5.45
CA SER A 123 -9.60 4.04 -5.08
C SER A 123 -9.41 3.66 -3.61
N PHE A 124 -8.17 3.74 -3.13
CA PHE A 124 -7.83 3.49 -1.73
C PHE A 124 -8.53 4.50 -0.79
N PHE A 125 -8.47 5.79 -1.12
CA PHE A 125 -9.11 6.84 -0.33
C PHE A 125 -10.62 6.78 -0.35
N ASN A 126 -11.21 6.36 -1.46
CA ASN A 126 -12.65 6.14 -1.54
C ASN A 126 -13.07 5.00 -0.60
N ALA A 127 -12.37 3.86 -0.62
CA ALA A 127 -12.65 2.75 0.29
C ALA A 127 -12.48 3.16 1.75
N MET A 128 -11.44 3.94 2.06
CA MET A 128 -11.21 4.49 3.40
C MET A 128 -12.31 5.46 3.82
N SER A 129 -12.75 6.36 2.94
CA SER A 129 -13.82 7.31 3.20
C SER A 129 -15.14 6.60 3.49
N ILE A 130 -15.45 5.52 2.74
CA ILE A 130 -16.63 4.68 3.01
C ILE A 130 -16.49 3.98 4.37
N GLY A 131 -15.32 3.43 4.69
CA GLY A 131 -15.10 2.71 5.96
C GLY A 131 -15.12 3.61 7.20
N THR A 132 -14.61 4.83 7.10
CA THR A 132 -14.34 5.71 8.26
C THR A 132 -15.15 7.01 8.30
N GLY A 133 -15.70 7.44 7.17
CA GLY A 133 -16.27 8.76 6.96
C GLY A 133 -15.23 9.89 6.81
N PHE A 134 -13.93 9.58 6.83
CA PHE A 134 -12.89 10.59 6.71
C PHE A 134 -12.84 11.21 5.32
N ARG A 135 -12.47 12.48 5.28
CA ARG A 135 -12.19 13.24 4.07
C ARG A 135 -10.73 13.60 4.02
N VAL A 136 -10.11 13.27 2.90
CA VAL A 136 -8.70 13.52 2.64
C VAL A 136 -8.58 14.11 1.24
N ASP A 137 -7.95 15.28 1.16
CA ASP A 137 -7.62 15.95 -0.08
C ASP A 137 -6.27 15.43 -0.58
N LEU A 138 -6.24 15.03 -1.85
CA LEU A 138 -5.06 14.46 -2.51
C LEU A 138 -4.23 15.54 -3.17
N SER A 139 -2.91 15.47 -2.99
CA SER A 139 -1.98 16.24 -3.80
C SER A 139 -1.94 15.74 -5.24
N THR A 140 -1.40 16.55 -6.14
CA THR A 140 -0.97 16.05 -7.45
C THR A 140 0.11 14.97 -7.29
N PRO A 141 0.19 14.00 -8.21
CA PRO A 141 1.23 12.98 -8.17
C PRO A 141 2.61 13.57 -8.47
N ASP A 142 3.59 13.23 -7.65
CA ASP A 142 4.99 13.66 -7.78
C ASP A 142 5.83 12.50 -8.33
N TYR A 143 6.27 12.60 -9.58
CA TYR A 143 7.03 11.55 -10.26
C TYR A 143 8.52 11.69 -9.98
N MET A 144 9.18 10.58 -9.69
CA MET A 144 10.61 10.52 -9.43
C MET A 144 11.22 9.25 -10.01
N GLN A 145 12.51 9.33 -10.34
CA GLN A 145 13.32 8.18 -10.71
C GLN A 145 14.49 8.07 -9.74
N GLY A 146 14.86 6.85 -9.38
CA GLY A 146 15.99 6.63 -8.49
C GLY A 146 15.95 5.27 -7.83
N ASP A 147 16.72 5.16 -6.75
CA ASP A 147 16.64 4.01 -5.87
C ASP A 147 15.45 4.16 -4.92
N ILE A 148 14.87 3.03 -4.53
CA ILE A 148 13.70 3.02 -3.65
C ILE A 148 13.98 3.56 -2.25
N THR A 149 15.21 3.43 -1.77
CA THR A 149 15.57 3.87 -0.42
C THR A 149 15.44 5.38 -0.33
N SER A 150 15.93 6.10 -1.33
CA SER A 150 15.80 7.55 -1.49
C SER A 150 14.34 7.97 -1.60
N MET A 151 13.57 7.30 -2.46
CA MET A 151 12.14 7.61 -2.68
C MET A 151 11.29 7.43 -1.41
N VAL A 152 11.51 6.36 -0.67
CA VAL A 152 10.79 6.09 0.59
C VAL A 152 11.29 7.03 1.70
N ASN A 153 12.59 7.31 1.77
CA ASN A 153 13.13 8.25 2.75
C ASN A 153 12.54 9.65 2.59
N ASP A 154 12.36 10.11 1.36
CA ASP A 154 11.78 11.44 1.10
C ASP A 154 10.30 11.50 1.49
N SER A 155 9.54 10.43 1.27
CA SER A 155 8.16 10.29 1.79
C SER A 155 8.14 10.23 3.33
N THR A 156 9.15 9.60 3.93
CA THR A 156 9.23 9.44 5.39
C THR A 156 9.51 10.77 6.10
N LYS A 157 10.40 11.62 5.55
CA LYS A 157 10.76 12.93 6.13
C LYS A 157 9.58 13.90 6.19
N ASP A 158 8.68 13.83 5.20
CA ASP A 158 7.54 14.74 5.09
C ASP A 158 6.42 14.40 6.09
N VAL A 159 6.31 13.12 6.50
CA VAL A 159 5.29 12.62 7.43
C VAL A 159 5.76 12.58 8.87
N ILE A 160 7.03 12.25 9.09
CA ILE A 160 7.53 11.84 10.39
C ILE A 160 8.44 12.92 10.97
N LYS A 161 7.96 13.60 12.01
CA LYS A 161 8.88 14.35 12.88
C LYS A 161 9.80 13.36 13.62
N PRO A 162 11.05 13.73 13.92
CA PRO A 162 11.99 12.84 14.64
C PRO A 162 11.42 12.24 15.94
N SER A 163 10.49 12.94 16.58
CA SER A 163 9.80 12.55 17.82
C SER A 163 8.57 11.65 17.63
N GLU A 164 8.14 11.35 16.40
CA GLU A 164 6.90 10.62 16.12
C GLU A 164 7.18 9.19 15.64
N SER A 165 6.37 8.25 16.11
CA SER A 165 6.35 6.87 15.62
C SER A 165 5.48 6.75 14.38
N ALA A 166 5.77 5.74 13.54
CA ALA A 166 5.04 5.49 12.32
C ALA A 166 4.82 4.01 12.08
N ILE A 167 3.90 3.71 11.18
CA ILE A 167 3.64 2.40 10.64
C ILE A 167 3.75 2.51 9.12
N ILE A 168 4.38 1.51 8.52
CA ILE A 168 4.50 1.43 7.07
C ILE A 168 3.84 0.15 6.61
N ALA A 169 2.97 0.26 5.60
CA ALA A 169 2.42 -0.89 4.90
C ALA A 169 3.02 -0.95 3.50
N ASP A 170 3.71 -2.04 3.18
CA ASP A 170 4.14 -2.35 1.82
C ASP A 170 3.15 -3.36 1.22
N THR A 171 2.44 -2.94 0.19
CA THR A 171 1.54 -3.79 -0.58
C THR A 171 2.15 -4.07 -1.93
N GLU A 172 2.50 -5.33 -2.20
CA GLU A 172 2.89 -5.77 -3.53
C GLU A 172 1.63 -6.16 -4.31
N LEU A 173 1.35 -5.45 -5.40
CA LEU A 173 0.29 -5.74 -6.38
C LEU A 173 0.91 -6.43 -7.59
N VAL A 174 0.35 -7.57 -8.00
CA VAL A 174 0.91 -8.41 -9.08
C VAL A 174 -0.16 -8.76 -10.11
N GLY A 175 0.09 -8.41 -11.38
CA GLY A 175 -0.71 -8.87 -12.51
C GLY A 175 -0.43 -10.33 -12.83
N GLU A 176 -1.47 -11.16 -12.84
CA GLU A 176 -1.32 -12.61 -13.03
C GLU A 176 -0.80 -13.01 -14.41
N LYS A 177 -1.14 -12.24 -15.46
CA LYS A 177 -0.75 -12.57 -16.84
C LYS A 177 0.56 -11.90 -17.22
N SER A 178 0.69 -10.61 -16.91
CA SER A 178 1.87 -9.82 -17.29
C SER A 178 3.05 -10.00 -16.33
N GLY A 179 2.80 -10.45 -15.09
CA GLY A 179 3.79 -10.45 -14.02
C GLY A 179 4.23 -9.04 -13.61
N ILE A 180 3.50 -8.00 -14.00
CA ILE A 180 3.73 -6.60 -13.57
C ILE A 180 3.66 -6.55 -12.05
N ARG A 181 4.63 -5.87 -11.42
CA ARG A 181 4.68 -5.68 -9.97
C ARG A 181 4.73 -4.20 -9.63
N ILE A 182 3.84 -3.79 -8.72
CA ILE A 182 3.77 -2.43 -8.17
C ILE A 182 3.82 -2.55 -6.65
N HIS A 183 4.78 -1.87 -6.02
CA HIS A 183 4.78 -1.72 -4.57
C HIS A 183 4.05 -0.43 -4.20
N MET A 184 2.99 -0.54 -3.40
CA MET A 184 2.26 0.58 -2.82
C MET A 184 2.66 0.68 -1.35
N ILE A 185 3.49 1.68 -1.05
CA ILE A 185 4.08 1.90 0.27
C ILE A 185 3.32 3.03 0.96
N ILE A 186 2.55 2.67 1.98
CA ILE A 186 1.75 3.60 2.77
C ILE A 186 2.53 3.94 4.04
N VAL A 187 2.75 5.24 4.28
CA VAL A 187 3.42 5.75 5.48
C VAL A 187 2.41 6.52 6.32
N GLN A 188 2.31 6.15 7.60
CA GLN A 188 1.38 6.74 8.57
C GLN A 188 2.06 7.02 9.90
N ASN A 189 1.86 8.20 10.48
CA ASN A 189 2.19 8.38 11.90
C ASN A 189 1.23 7.55 12.78
N SER A 190 1.67 7.15 13.97
CA SER A 190 0.86 6.29 14.85
C SER A 190 -0.40 6.98 15.38
N GLY A 191 -0.47 8.32 15.40
CA GLY A 191 -1.66 9.06 15.82
C GLY A 191 -2.80 8.93 14.82
N ASP A 192 -2.51 9.19 13.55
CA ASP A 192 -3.47 9.08 12.44
C ASP A 192 -3.86 7.62 12.17
N ALA A 193 -2.92 6.69 12.30
CA ALA A 193 -3.23 5.26 12.26
C ALA A 193 -4.28 4.87 13.33
N ARG A 194 -4.20 5.40 14.56
CA ARG A 194 -5.20 5.13 15.61
C ARG A 194 -6.58 5.75 15.31
N LYS A 195 -6.61 6.89 14.62
CA LYS A 195 -7.88 7.49 14.19
C LYS A 195 -8.63 6.54 13.24
N LEU A 196 -7.92 5.92 12.29
CA LEU A 196 -8.48 4.90 11.39
C LEU A 196 -9.08 3.73 12.18
N LEU A 197 -8.37 3.22 13.18
CA LEU A 197 -8.83 2.10 14.02
C LEU A 197 -10.10 2.43 14.82
N THR A 198 -10.19 3.66 15.34
CA THR A 198 -11.28 4.07 16.23
C THR A 198 -12.63 4.17 15.50
N LYS A 199 -12.61 4.61 14.24
CA LYS A 199 -13.82 4.83 13.43
C LYS A 199 -14.32 3.56 12.76
N ASN A 200 -13.42 2.68 12.32
CA ASN A 200 -13.81 1.41 11.71
C ASN A 200 -14.50 0.45 12.71
N GLY A 201 -14.32 0.66 14.03
CA GLY A 201 -14.90 -0.17 15.08
C GLY A 201 -16.31 0.20 15.56
N LYS A 202 -16.91 1.33 15.12
CA LYS A 202 -18.14 1.84 15.76
C LYS A 202 -19.46 1.70 15.00
N ASP A 203 -19.54 1.60 13.67
CA ASP A 203 -20.87 1.51 13.01
C ASP A 203 -20.91 0.78 11.63
N ASN A 204 -19.78 0.44 10.99
CA ASN A 204 -19.78 0.01 9.58
C ASN A 204 -19.46 -1.47 9.33
N SER A 205 -19.32 -2.29 10.38
CA SER A 205 -18.94 -3.71 10.24
C SER A 205 -20.00 -4.58 9.56
N SER A 206 -21.29 -4.18 9.61
CA SER A 206 -22.41 -4.93 9.03
C SER A 206 -22.58 -4.76 7.52
N GLU A 207 -22.40 -3.54 6.98
CA GLU A 207 -22.37 -3.32 5.53
C GLU A 207 -21.11 -3.88 4.87
N PHE A 208 -19.96 -3.82 5.56
CA PHE A 208 -18.71 -4.38 5.04
C PHE A 208 -18.70 -5.91 5.00
N SER A 209 -19.18 -6.58 6.07
CA SER A 209 -19.26 -8.06 6.10
C SER A 209 -20.12 -8.59 4.96
N SER A 210 -21.26 -7.95 4.69
CA SER A 210 -22.18 -8.39 3.64
C SER A 210 -21.63 -8.17 2.22
N ILE A 211 -20.85 -7.10 1.99
CA ILE A 211 -20.19 -6.87 0.70
C ILE A 211 -19.01 -7.82 0.47
N VAL A 212 -18.24 -8.14 1.52
CA VAL A 212 -17.14 -9.11 1.48
C VAL A 212 -17.66 -10.54 1.29
N ASP A 213 -18.76 -10.92 1.94
CA ASP A 213 -19.39 -12.24 1.78
C ASP A 213 -20.05 -12.44 0.40
N SER A 214 -20.58 -11.37 -0.20
CA SER A 214 -21.21 -11.42 -1.54
C SER A 214 -20.21 -11.57 -2.69
N ARG A 215 -18.96 -11.15 -2.48
CA ARG A 215 -17.87 -11.26 -3.46
C ARG A 215 -16.96 -12.40 -3.01
N LYS A 216 -17.23 -13.63 -3.49
CA LYS A 216 -16.31 -14.77 -3.36
C LYS A 216 -14.96 -14.42 -4.00
N TYR A 217 -14.07 -13.80 -3.23
CA TYR A 217 -12.66 -13.70 -3.57
C TYR A 217 -12.06 -15.08 -3.35
N SER A 218 -11.33 -15.57 -4.35
CA SER A 218 -10.44 -16.72 -4.16
C SER A 218 -9.29 -16.24 -3.28
N THR A 219 -9.50 -16.24 -1.95
CA THR A 219 -8.40 -16.26 -1.00
C THR A 219 -7.68 -17.57 -1.24
N GLY A 220 -6.60 -17.53 -2.02
CA GLY A 220 -5.76 -18.68 -2.28
C GLY A 220 -5.32 -19.30 -0.97
N SER A 221 -5.75 -20.55 -0.77
CA SER A 221 -5.24 -21.59 0.14
C SER A 221 -4.81 -21.18 1.55
N GLU A 222 -5.45 -21.79 2.54
CA GLU A 222 -4.94 -22.02 3.91
C GLU A 222 -3.39 -22.05 3.93
N ASN A 223 -2.78 -21.01 4.50
CA ASN A 223 -1.33 -20.95 4.66
C ASN A 223 -0.92 -21.90 5.79
N LYS A 224 -0.81 -23.18 5.48
CA LYS A 224 -0.32 -24.23 6.40
C LYS A 224 1.04 -23.88 7.01
N GLU A 225 1.84 -23.06 6.33
CA GLU A 225 3.12 -22.54 6.83
C GLU A 225 2.98 -21.46 7.90
N LEU A 226 1.91 -20.65 7.86
CA LEU A 226 1.64 -19.64 8.90
C LEU A 226 1.04 -20.30 10.14
N ASP A 227 0.18 -21.31 9.93
CA ASP A 227 -0.41 -22.09 11.01
C ASP A 227 0.65 -22.92 11.73
N SER A 228 1.63 -23.51 11.01
CA SER A 228 2.75 -24.22 11.63
C SER A 228 3.66 -23.30 12.43
N LEU A 229 3.90 -22.07 11.96
CA LEU A 229 4.72 -21.08 12.69
C LEU A 229 4.03 -20.62 13.98
N ILE A 230 2.70 -20.51 13.96
CA ILE A 230 1.91 -20.16 15.15
C ILE A 230 1.91 -21.31 16.16
N GLU A 231 1.84 -22.56 15.69
CA GLU A 231 1.94 -23.74 16.56
C GLU A 231 3.32 -23.91 17.20
N GLU A 232 4.41 -23.60 16.49
CA GLU A 232 5.77 -23.63 17.06
C GLU A 232 5.97 -22.55 18.13
N LEU A 233 5.50 -21.32 17.87
CA LEU A 233 5.59 -20.23 18.85
C LEU A 233 4.75 -20.46 20.12
N GLN A 234 3.69 -21.27 20.03
CA GLN A 234 2.88 -21.65 21.19
C GLN A 234 3.51 -22.78 22.02
N LYS A 235 4.37 -23.62 21.43
CA LYS A 235 5.09 -24.68 22.14
C LYS A 235 6.29 -24.16 22.94
N GLU A 236 6.91 -23.06 22.53
CA GLU A 236 8.02 -22.45 23.29
C GLU A 236 7.56 -21.61 24.49
N ALA A 237 6.26 -21.36 24.63
CA ALA A 237 5.68 -20.55 25.70
C ALA A 237 5.12 -21.37 26.90
N ASN A 238 5.34 -22.70 26.93
CA ASN A 238 4.97 -23.60 28.03
C ASN A 238 6.18 -24.31 28.62
#